data_AF-A0AAN8ECB1-F1
#
_entry.id   AF-A0AAN8ECB1-F1
#
_cell.length_a   1.000
_cell.length_b   1.000
_cell.length_c   1.000
_cell.angle_alpha   90.00
_cell.angle_beta   90.00
_cell.angle_gamma   90.00
#
_symmetry.space_group_name_H-M   'P 1'
#
loop_
_entity.id
_entity.type
_entity.pdbx_description
1 polymer ?
#
loop_
_entity_poly.entity_id
_entity_poly.type
_entity_poly.pdbx_seq_one_letter_code
_entity_poly.pdbx_strand_id
1 'polypeptide(L)'
;MSKATPPNWPIYGLRLSEVQIQQCVKQAFPDSKLVNWAELGQQQSYNNRIYFLDVYHPPTQHELSGQVVLKVIGRHFGASKVQNEVACLFLLAKYCPAVPAPRVVAWSEDGSQGRAIRNGVFSVLDNEAVDGSCEHPLQHGWVMLSRLPGVPLTKYDLSTTDEGLVRQIADLLNTWRTQIPPRPVIGNLGLQPAGHTSSNDLHGLENMVSGLLLCGSQPEQPLRNLYQYYDHLLHDQIEKLKKNDVFAGMRPMILDRVEQFHVRILPHLRCLRGLRNDGTEPARNIAVFTHQDFAPRNILVTKVSGKLSVTGVLDFEFAGFFPETKEYIVCMSRQKSDWGGLFASNILPVLTEQGLPNPSHDFDTSNFDSLRRLDNLIDSIAPWQLESGHMEGDDLDKAIEGAKSVVIRLLGEFEDEERQHHT
;
A
#
# COMPACT_ATOMS: atom_id res chain seq x y z
N MET A 1 25.85 -19.85 4.27
CA MET A 1 25.40 -19.00 5.40
C MET A 1 24.59 -17.86 4.81
N SER A 2 23.30 -17.72 5.18
CA SER A 2 22.49 -16.58 4.72
C SER A 2 23.05 -15.29 5.33
N LYS A 3 23.10 -14.20 4.57
CA LYS A 3 23.55 -12.90 5.09
C LYS A 3 22.56 -12.42 6.15
N ALA A 4 23.03 -11.82 7.23
CA ALA A 4 22.14 -11.23 8.23
C ALA A 4 21.30 -10.11 7.59
N THR A 5 20.05 -9.95 8.05
CA THR A 5 19.22 -8.81 7.63
C THR A 5 19.82 -7.53 8.21
N PRO A 6 20.00 -6.47 7.41
CA PRO A 6 20.64 -5.26 7.94
C PRO A 6 19.78 -4.58 9.02
N PRO A 7 20.38 -4.03 10.11
CA PRO A 7 19.70 -3.43 11.26
C PRO A 7 18.67 -2.35 10.96
N ASN A 8 18.82 -1.72 9.82
CA ASN A 8 18.09 -0.59 9.31
C ASN A 8 16.85 -0.99 8.46
N TRP A 9 16.75 -2.27 8.05
CA TRP A 9 15.58 -2.77 7.34
C TRP A 9 14.35 -2.86 8.27
N PRO A 10 13.13 -2.60 7.76
CA PRO A 10 11.89 -2.75 8.53
C PRO A 10 11.70 -4.15 9.13
N ILE A 11 12.31 -5.15 8.50
CA ILE A 11 12.23 -6.57 8.85
C ILE A 11 13.40 -7.08 9.70
N TYR A 12 14.24 -6.18 10.21
CA TYR A 12 15.31 -6.53 11.14
C TYR A 12 14.73 -7.02 12.48
N GLY A 13 15.25 -8.15 12.98
CA GLY A 13 14.77 -8.75 14.24
C GLY A 13 13.39 -9.43 14.17
N LEU A 14 12.70 -9.38 13.03
CA LEU A 14 11.32 -9.91 12.90
C LEU A 14 11.22 -11.39 12.58
N ARG A 15 12.31 -12.15 12.72
CA ARG A 15 12.30 -13.57 12.40
C ARG A 15 11.61 -14.33 13.52
N LEU A 16 10.56 -15.08 13.19
CA LEU A 16 9.84 -15.91 14.15
C LEU A 16 10.55 -17.25 14.30
N SER A 17 10.59 -17.74 15.54
CA SER A 17 10.89 -19.13 15.84
C SER A 17 9.72 -20.03 15.42
N GLU A 18 9.97 -21.32 15.24
CA GLU A 18 8.90 -22.28 14.97
C GLU A 18 7.82 -22.29 16.06
N VAL A 19 8.21 -22.13 17.33
CA VAL A 19 7.28 -22.04 18.47
C VAL A 19 6.32 -20.85 18.30
N GLN A 20 6.84 -19.69 17.90
CA GLN A 20 6.02 -18.50 17.61
C GLN A 20 5.10 -18.72 16.41
N ILE A 21 5.56 -19.36 15.34
CA ILE A 21 4.71 -19.69 14.18
C ILE A 21 3.58 -20.65 14.61
N GLN A 22 3.88 -21.67 15.43
CA GLN A 22 2.89 -22.59 15.98
C GLN A 22 1.86 -21.88 16.86
N GLN A 23 2.27 -20.85 17.63
CA GLN A 23 1.35 -20.02 18.41
C GLN A 23 0.37 -19.27 17.50
N CYS A 24 0.84 -18.62 16.44
CA CYS A 24 -0.04 -17.96 15.46
C CYS A 24 -1.05 -18.96 14.84
N VAL A 25 -0.59 -20.17 14.51
CA VAL A 25 -1.47 -21.24 13.97
C VAL A 25 -2.51 -21.68 15.01
N LYS A 26 -2.13 -21.90 16.26
CA LYS A 26 -3.07 -22.27 17.33
C LYS A 26 -4.12 -21.20 17.59
N GLN A 27 -3.73 -19.92 17.60
CA GLN A 27 -4.70 -18.83 17.76
C GLN A 27 -5.70 -18.84 16.60
N ALA A 28 -5.22 -18.89 15.36
CA ALA A 28 -6.09 -18.92 14.17
C ALA A 28 -6.96 -20.18 14.11
N PHE A 29 -6.38 -21.34 14.45
CA PHE A 29 -6.95 -22.67 14.28
C PHE A 29 -6.66 -23.55 15.53
N PRO A 30 -7.46 -23.44 16.60
CA PRO A 30 -7.19 -24.10 17.89
C PRO A 30 -6.98 -25.62 17.79
N ASP A 31 -7.77 -26.29 16.94
CA ASP A 31 -7.73 -27.75 16.80
C ASP A 31 -6.74 -28.24 15.73
N SER A 32 -6.01 -27.33 15.08
CA SER A 32 -5.15 -27.65 13.94
C SER A 32 -3.68 -27.72 14.31
N LYS A 33 -2.89 -28.35 13.45
CA LYS A 33 -1.45 -28.54 13.67
C LYS A 33 -0.64 -27.98 12.51
N LEU A 34 0.46 -27.28 12.83
CA LEU A 34 1.46 -26.93 11.84
C LEU A 34 2.14 -28.21 11.35
N VAL A 35 2.11 -28.43 10.03
CA VAL A 35 2.75 -29.60 9.39
C VAL A 35 4.11 -29.22 8.85
N ASN A 36 4.18 -28.08 8.17
CA ASN A 36 5.39 -27.61 7.50
C ASN A 36 5.36 -26.09 7.36
N TRP A 37 6.53 -25.47 7.27
CA TRP A 37 6.63 -24.04 7.04
C TRP A 37 7.88 -23.69 6.22
N ALA A 38 7.79 -22.61 5.44
CA ALA A 38 8.91 -22.05 4.70
C ALA A 38 8.88 -20.52 4.77
N GLU A 39 10.01 -19.91 5.10
CA GLU A 39 10.18 -18.45 5.00
C GLU A 39 10.39 -18.07 3.53
N LEU A 40 9.76 -16.99 3.07
CA LEU A 40 10.07 -16.37 1.78
C LEU A 40 11.54 -15.93 1.76
N GLY A 41 12.21 -16.10 0.62
CA GLY A 41 13.65 -15.83 0.50
C GLY A 41 14.04 -14.41 0.90
N GLN A 42 15.27 -14.23 1.39
CA GLN A 42 15.78 -12.90 1.75
C GLN A 42 15.68 -11.93 0.55
N GLN A 43 15.36 -10.66 0.84
CA GLN A 43 15.19 -9.58 -0.14
C GLN A 43 13.99 -9.72 -1.09
N GLN A 44 13.12 -10.72 -0.89
CA GLN A 44 11.88 -10.86 -1.68
C GLN A 44 10.68 -10.16 -1.04
N SER A 45 10.79 -9.73 0.21
CA SER A 45 9.86 -8.80 0.85
C SER A 45 10.67 -7.78 1.65
N TYR A 46 10.25 -6.53 1.55
CA TYR A 46 10.97 -5.41 2.15
C TYR A 46 10.37 -5.01 3.51
N ASN A 47 9.04 -4.86 3.55
CA ASN A 47 8.34 -4.36 4.72
C ASN A 47 7.96 -5.44 5.72
N ASN A 48 7.87 -6.70 5.30
CA ASN A 48 7.27 -7.77 6.10
C ASN A 48 8.09 -9.05 6.02
N ARG A 49 7.96 -9.90 7.04
CA ARG A 49 8.40 -11.29 6.95
C ARG A 49 7.23 -12.17 6.53
N ILE A 50 7.47 -13.05 5.57
CA ILE A 50 6.42 -13.87 4.98
C ILE A 50 6.79 -15.34 5.19
N TYR A 51 5.86 -16.12 5.72
CA TYR A 51 5.98 -17.56 5.91
C TYR A 51 4.83 -18.26 5.19
N PHE A 52 5.14 -19.27 4.39
CA PHE A 52 4.18 -20.20 3.80
C PHE A 52 4.01 -21.36 4.76
N LEU A 53 2.78 -21.63 5.18
CA LEU A 53 2.48 -22.64 6.18
C LEU A 53 1.58 -23.72 5.58
N ASP A 54 1.90 -24.97 5.86
CA ASP A 54 0.99 -26.11 5.66
C ASP A 54 0.40 -26.48 7.04
N VAL A 55 -0.93 -26.47 7.14
CA VAL A 55 -1.70 -26.69 8.36
C VAL A 55 -2.62 -27.89 8.18
N TYR A 56 -2.56 -28.84 9.12
CA TYR A 56 -3.49 -29.96 9.18
C TYR A 56 -4.72 -29.57 9.99
N HIS A 57 -5.89 -29.64 9.36
CA HIS A 57 -7.18 -29.48 10.01
C HIS A 57 -7.77 -30.87 10.34
N PRO A 58 -8.39 -31.07 11.52
CA PRO A 58 -9.14 -32.27 11.81
C PRO A 58 -10.27 -32.50 10.78
N PRO A 59 -10.69 -33.75 10.53
CA PRO A 59 -11.68 -34.07 9.50
C PRO A 59 -13.04 -33.37 9.65
N THR A 60 -13.34 -32.80 10.82
CA THR A 60 -14.59 -32.10 11.12
C THR A 60 -14.61 -30.64 10.66
N GLN A 61 -13.48 -30.07 10.21
CA GLN A 61 -13.36 -28.68 9.74
C GLN A 61 -13.11 -28.67 8.22
N HIS A 62 -14.18 -28.58 7.43
CA HIS A 62 -14.14 -28.82 5.97
C HIS A 62 -13.86 -27.59 5.09
N GLU A 63 -13.71 -26.38 5.65
CA GLU A 63 -13.87 -25.15 4.84
C GLU A 63 -12.58 -24.42 4.43
N LEU A 64 -11.42 -24.72 5.03
CA LEU A 64 -10.16 -24.07 4.67
C LEU A 64 -9.11 -25.11 4.27
N SER A 65 -8.60 -24.99 3.05
CA SER A 65 -7.44 -25.75 2.59
C SER A 65 -6.26 -25.45 3.52
N GLY A 66 -5.52 -26.49 3.89
CA GLY A 66 -4.38 -26.45 4.81
C GLY A 66 -3.15 -25.67 4.33
N GLN A 67 -3.29 -24.62 3.51
CA GLN A 67 -2.20 -23.77 3.07
C GLN A 67 -2.53 -22.31 3.31
N VAL A 68 -1.75 -21.67 4.19
CA VAL A 68 -1.91 -20.26 4.57
C VAL A 68 -0.59 -19.53 4.46
N VAL A 69 -0.66 -18.20 4.43
CA VAL A 69 0.49 -17.30 4.47
C VAL A 69 0.41 -16.51 5.76
N LEU A 70 1.48 -16.56 6.56
CA LEU A 70 1.65 -15.70 7.73
C LEU A 70 2.58 -14.55 7.37
N LYS A 71 2.06 -13.33 7.50
CA LYS A 71 2.75 -12.08 7.20
C LYS A 71 2.96 -11.31 8.50
N VAL A 72 4.22 -11.13 8.91
CA VAL A 72 4.61 -10.38 10.11
C VAL A 72 5.04 -8.97 9.70
N ILE A 73 4.42 -7.97 10.31
CA ILE A 73 4.52 -6.58 9.88
C ILE A 73 5.81 -5.92 10.39
N GLY A 74 6.43 -5.12 9.51
CA GLY A 74 7.60 -4.30 9.77
C GLY A 74 7.47 -3.39 11.00
N ARG A 75 8.58 -3.17 11.71
CA ARG A 75 8.64 -2.42 12.99
C ARG A 75 8.18 -0.95 12.94
N HIS A 76 8.07 -0.36 11.76
CA HIS A 76 7.79 1.08 11.59
C HIS A 76 6.31 1.42 11.42
N PHE A 77 5.43 0.43 11.22
CA PHE A 77 4.04 0.68 10.84
C PHE A 77 3.03 0.45 11.97
N GLY A 78 3.32 -0.48 12.89
CA GLY A 78 2.43 -0.83 13.99
C GLY A 78 1.06 -1.38 13.56
N ALA A 79 0.08 -1.22 14.45
CA ALA A 79 -1.27 -1.77 14.31
C ALA A 79 -2.02 -1.26 13.06
N SER A 80 -1.83 0.02 12.68
CA SER A 80 -2.58 0.65 11.60
C SER A 80 -2.40 -0.06 10.26
N LYS A 81 -1.22 -0.63 10.00
CA LYS A 81 -0.97 -1.36 8.74
C LYS A 81 -1.66 -2.72 8.70
N VAL A 82 -1.70 -3.42 9.84
CA VAL A 82 -2.50 -4.65 9.99
C VAL A 82 -3.97 -4.34 9.72
N GLN A 83 -4.51 -3.32 10.39
CA GLN A 83 -5.90 -2.90 10.25
C GLN A 83 -6.24 -2.53 8.80
N ASN A 84 -5.36 -1.77 8.13
CA ASN A 84 -5.58 -1.35 6.76
C ASN A 84 -5.64 -2.55 5.80
N GLU A 85 -4.66 -3.47 5.86
CA GLU A 85 -4.65 -4.64 4.98
C GLU A 85 -5.91 -5.49 5.16
N VAL A 86 -6.29 -5.77 6.42
CA VAL A 86 -7.49 -6.54 6.74
C VAL A 86 -8.75 -5.83 6.24
N ALA A 87 -8.89 -4.52 6.48
CA ALA A 87 -10.04 -3.74 6.03
C ALA A 87 -10.16 -3.70 4.50
N CYS A 88 -9.05 -3.53 3.79
CA CYS A 88 -9.01 -3.53 2.33
C CYS A 88 -9.42 -4.89 1.75
N LEU A 89 -8.95 -6.00 2.32
CA LEU A 89 -9.33 -7.35 1.88
C LEU A 89 -10.80 -7.65 2.16
N PHE A 90 -11.37 -7.19 3.28
CA PHE A 90 -12.81 -7.31 3.53
C PHE A 90 -13.65 -6.47 2.57
N LEU A 91 -13.21 -5.26 2.22
CA LEU A 91 -13.87 -4.45 1.20
C LEU A 91 -13.88 -5.14 -0.17
N LEU A 92 -12.75 -5.69 -0.58
CA LEU A 92 -12.65 -6.46 -1.83
C LEU A 92 -13.55 -7.68 -1.81
N ALA A 93 -13.57 -8.44 -0.72
CA ALA A 93 -14.46 -9.60 -0.61
C ALA A 93 -15.95 -9.21 -0.71
N LYS A 94 -16.34 -8.06 -0.15
CA LYS A 94 -17.73 -7.56 -0.16
C LYS A 94 -18.16 -7.04 -1.53
N TYR A 95 -17.34 -6.19 -2.15
CA TYR A 95 -17.73 -5.45 -3.35
C TYR A 95 -17.18 -6.05 -4.64
N CYS A 96 -16.09 -6.82 -4.57
CA CYS A 96 -15.37 -7.36 -5.71
C CYS A 96 -15.06 -8.86 -5.53
N PRO A 97 -16.06 -9.72 -5.26
CA PRO A 97 -15.81 -11.14 -4.94
C PRO A 97 -15.17 -11.93 -6.09
N ALA A 98 -15.19 -11.40 -7.32
CA ALA A 98 -14.53 -11.98 -8.48
C ALA A 98 -13.02 -11.68 -8.55
N VAL A 99 -12.52 -10.68 -7.80
CA VAL A 99 -11.09 -10.38 -7.73
C VAL A 99 -10.40 -11.49 -6.92
N PRO A 100 -9.41 -12.20 -7.50
CA PRO A 100 -8.69 -13.24 -6.78
C PRO A 100 -7.70 -12.61 -5.78
N ALA A 101 -8.18 -12.23 -4.60
CA ALA A 101 -7.37 -11.69 -3.51
C ALA A 101 -7.29 -12.69 -2.33
N PRO A 102 -6.24 -12.60 -1.48
CA PRO A 102 -6.16 -13.44 -0.29
C PRO A 102 -7.34 -13.18 0.65
N ARG A 103 -7.88 -14.23 1.23
CA ARG A 103 -8.89 -14.15 2.29
C ARG A 103 -8.19 -14.00 3.64
N VAL A 104 -8.70 -13.09 4.47
CA VAL A 104 -8.23 -12.95 5.85
C VAL A 104 -8.71 -14.15 6.67
N VAL A 105 -7.77 -14.84 7.30
CA VAL A 105 -8.04 -15.96 8.21
C VAL A 105 -8.09 -15.44 9.65
N ALA A 106 -7.00 -14.80 10.08
CA ALA A 106 -6.83 -14.26 11.41
C ALA A 106 -5.78 -13.15 11.37
N TRP A 107 -5.75 -12.29 12.37
CA TRP A 107 -4.72 -11.25 12.50
C TRP A 107 -4.50 -10.89 13.97
N SER A 108 -3.39 -10.20 14.23
CA SER A 108 -3.13 -9.54 15.50
C SER A 108 -2.46 -8.20 15.24
N GLU A 109 -2.90 -7.17 15.95
CA GLU A 109 -2.37 -5.81 15.81
C GLU A 109 -1.07 -5.61 16.57
N ASP A 110 -0.93 -6.29 17.71
CA ASP A 110 0.19 -6.17 18.66
C ASP A 110 1.03 -7.44 18.76
N GLY A 111 0.60 -8.53 18.11
CA GLY A 111 1.23 -9.84 18.14
C GLY A 111 0.75 -10.73 19.30
N SER A 112 0.04 -10.16 20.27
CA SER A 112 -0.40 -10.84 21.49
C SER A 112 -1.85 -11.28 21.41
N GLN A 113 -2.75 -10.43 20.92
CA GLN A 113 -4.19 -10.69 20.90
C GLN A 113 -4.63 -11.04 19.48
N GLY A 114 -4.95 -12.31 19.24
CA GLY A 114 -5.49 -12.79 17.98
C GLY A 114 -6.94 -12.37 17.76
N ARG A 115 -7.31 -12.15 16.50
CA ARG A 115 -8.65 -11.79 16.03
C ARG A 115 -8.97 -12.57 14.75
N ALA A 116 -10.23 -12.94 14.54
CA ALA A 116 -10.67 -13.62 13.32
C ALA A 116 -12.14 -13.32 13.02
N ILE A 117 -12.59 -13.66 11.81
CA ILE A 117 -14.02 -13.74 11.47
C ILE A 117 -14.42 -15.21 11.48
N ARG A 118 -15.29 -15.62 12.41
CA ARG A 118 -15.83 -16.98 12.49
C ARG A 118 -17.32 -16.97 12.19
N ASN A 119 -17.75 -17.77 11.23
CA ASN A 119 -19.15 -17.81 10.77
C ASN A 119 -19.71 -16.41 10.42
N GLY A 120 -18.87 -15.55 9.85
CA GLY A 120 -19.24 -14.17 9.48
C GLY A 120 -19.26 -13.17 10.63
N VAL A 121 -18.86 -13.56 11.84
CA VAL A 121 -18.87 -12.71 13.04
C VAL A 121 -17.44 -12.45 13.54
N PHE A 122 -17.13 -11.19 13.83
CA PHE A 122 -15.89 -10.81 14.49
C PHE A 122 -15.74 -11.52 15.84
N SER A 123 -14.59 -12.13 16.07
CA SER A 123 -14.25 -12.84 17.29
C SER A 123 -12.84 -12.45 17.75
N VAL A 124 -12.72 -12.14 19.03
CA VAL A 124 -11.43 -12.09 19.72
C VAL A 124 -11.05 -13.53 20.07
N LEU A 125 -9.83 -13.94 19.72
CA LEU A 125 -9.37 -15.30 19.91
C LEU A 125 -8.81 -15.44 21.33
N ASP A 126 -9.22 -16.47 22.05
CA ASP A 126 -8.70 -16.70 23.40
C ASP A 126 -7.19 -16.93 23.33
N ASN A 127 -6.47 -16.17 24.14
CA ASN A 127 -5.11 -16.51 24.50
C ASN A 127 -5.21 -17.64 25.51
N GLU A 128 -5.35 -18.89 25.05
CA GLU A 128 -4.97 -20.01 25.91
C GLU A 128 -3.54 -19.71 26.34
N ALA A 129 -3.38 -19.45 27.64
CA ALA A 129 -2.14 -19.00 28.24
C ALA A 129 -1.04 -19.89 27.70
N VAL A 130 -0.20 -19.32 26.83
CA VAL A 130 1.05 -19.94 26.45
C VAL A 130 1.73 -20.17 27.79
N ASP A 131 1.89 -21.44 28.13
CA ASP A 131 2.65 -21.88 29.29
C ASP A 131 3.88 -20.98 29.35
N GLY A 132 4.03 -20.18 30.42
CA GLY A 132 4.83 -18.94 30.50
C GLY A 132 6.35 -19.08 30.24
N SER A 133 6.73 -20.21 29.68
CA SER A 133 8.02 -20.68 29.18
C SER A 133 8.45 -20.13 27.82
N CYS A 134 7.61 -19.42 27.06
CA CYS A 134 8.07 -18.83 25.80
C CYS A 134 8.91 -17.58 26.11
N GLU A 135 10.24 -17.76 26.19
CA GLU A 135 11.22 -16.72 26.53
C GLU A 135 11.13 -15.46 25.64
N HIS A 136 10.42 -15.54 24.50
CA HIS A 136 10.23 -14.43 23.56
C HIS A 136 8.77 -14.34 23.06
N PRO A 137 7.90 -13.53 23.72
CA PRO A 137 6.54 -13.29 23.23
C PRO A 137 6.56 -12.58 21.86
N LEU A 138 5.55 -12.84 21.02
CA LEU A 138 5.34 -12.10 19.77
C LEU A 138 4.97 -10.64 20.10
N GLN A 139 5.81 -9.70 19.66
CA GLN A 139 5.63 -8.25 19.89
C GLN A 139 5.31 -7.48 18.59
N HIS A 140 4.97 -8.20 17.53
CA HIS A 140 4.75 -7.63 16.21
C HIS A 140 3.40 -8.08 15.67
N GLY A 141 2.66 -7.11 15.13
CA GLY A 141 1.43 -7.39 14.42
C GLY A 141 1.65 -8.34 13.26
N TRP A 142 0.66 -9.19 13.00
CA TRP A 142 0.70 -10.19 11.94
C TRP A 142 -0.67 -10.38 11.32
N VAL A 143 -0.68 -10.85 10.08
CA VAL A 143 -1.89 -11.22 9.33
C VAL A 143 -1.69 -12.62 8.76
N MET A 144 -2.67 -13.49 8.97
CA MET A 144 -2.76 -14.81 8.35
C MET A 144 -3.78 -14.76 7.22
N LEU A 145 -3.35 -15.16 6.03
CA LEU A 145 -4.11 -15.07 4.78
C LEU A 145 -4.19 -16.44 4.10
N SER A 146 -5.24 -16.67 3.31
CA SER A 146 -5.28 -17.83 2.41
C SER A 146 -4.15 -17.75 1.38
N ARG A 147 -3.48 -18.86 1.10
CA ARG A 147 -2.48 -18.91 0.03
C ARG A 147 -3.15 -18.93 -1.35
N LEU A 148 -2.77 -18.00 -2.22
CA LEU A 148 -3.20 -18.00 -3.62
C LEU A 148 -2.24 -18.84 -4.49
N PRO A 149 -2.73 -19.55 -5.52
CA PRO A 149 -1.89 -20.30 -6.45
C PRO A 149 -1.20 -19.38 -7.46
N GLY A 150 -0.10 -19.85 -8.03
CA GLY A 150 0.62 -19.18 -9.10
C GLY A 150 1.98 -18.63 -8.69
N VAL A 151 2.63 -17.95 -9.64
CA VAL A 151 3.92 -17.28 -9.45
C VAL A 151 3.79 -15.80 -9.79
N PRO A 152 4.58 -14.91 -9.16
CA PRO A 152 4.57 -13.48 -9.49
C PRO A 152 4.86 -13.22 -10.97
N LEU A 153 4.13 -12.28 -11.54
CA LEU A 153 4.35 -11.81 -12.90
C LEU A 153 5.67 -11.06 -12.98
N THR A 154 6.45 -11.34 -14.02
CA THR A 154 7.71 -10.64 -14.28
C THR A 154 7.55 -9.64 -15.42
N LYS A 155 8.47 -8.68 -15.49
CA LYS A 155 8.54 -7.74 -16.63
C LYS A 155 8.68 -8.43 -17.99
N TYR A 156 9.21 -9.66 -18.02
CA TYR A 156 9.39 -10.43 -19.25
C TYR A 156 8.08 -11.04 -19.73
N ASP A 157 7.21 -11.46 -18.81
CA ASP A 157 5.88 -11.98 -19.14
C ASP A 157 5.02 -10.90 -19.82
N LEU A 158 5.18 -9.65 -19.38
CA LEU A 158 4.50 -8.48 -19.94
C LEU A 158 5.04 -8.01 -21.30
N SER A 159 6.23 -8.47 -21.70
CA SER A 159 6.79 -8.16 -23.02
C SER A 159 6.11 -8.94 -24.15
N THR A 160 5.29 -9.93 -23.79
CA THR A 160 4.48 -10.69 -24.74
C THR A 160 3.22 -9.91 -25.08
N THR A 161 2.84 -9.87 -26.35
CA THR A 161 1.59 -9.25 -26.85
C THR A 161 0.35 -10.07 -26.47
N ASP A 162 0.34 -10.73 -25.30
CA ASP A 162 -0.82 -11.49 -24.83
C ASP A 162 -1.90 -10.52 -24.37
N GLU A 163 -2.71 -10.07 -25.34
CA GLU A 163 -3.86 -9.19 -25.14
C GLU A 163 -4.82 -9.73 -24.07
N GLY A 164 -4.90 -11.06 -23.91
CA GLY A 164 -5.75 -11.69 -22.91
C GLY A 164 -5.24 -11.46 -21.48
N LEU A 165 -3.92 -11.49 -21.27
CA LEU A 165 -3.33 -11.19 -19.96
C LEU A 165 -3.45 -9.69 -19.64
N VAL A 166 -3.16 -8.82 -20.60
CA VAL A 166 -3.29 -7.36 -20.47
C VAL A 166 -4.72 -6.99 -20.06
N ARG A 167 -5.73 -7.59 -20.72
CA ARG A 167 -7.13 -7.37 -20.40
C ARG A 167 -7.50 -7.86 -19.01
N GLN A 168 -7.05 -9.06 -18.59
CA GLN A 168 -7.26 -9.54 -17.22
C GLN A 168 -6.69 -8.59 -16.16
N ILE A 169 -5.50 -8.02 -16.39
CA ILE A 169 -4.87 -7.06 -15.48
C ILE A 169 -5.66 -5.74 -15.44
N ALA A 170 -6.12 -5.25 -16.59
CA ALA A 170 -6.98 -4.06 -16.66
C ALA A 170 -8.33 -4.30 -15.96
N ASP A 171 -8.93 -5.48 -16.13
CA ASP A 171 -10.20 -5.87 -15.51
C ASP A 171 -10.13 -5.82 -13.99
N LEU A 172 -8.99 -6.20 -13.38
CA LEU A 172 -8.78 -6.09 -11.92
C LEU A 172 -8.93 -4.63 -11.44
N LEU A 173 -8.18 -3.71 -12.08
CA LEU A 173 -8.22 -2.29 -11.76
C LEU A 173 -9.61 -1.72 -11.97
N ASN A 174 -10.22 -2.00 -13.12
CA ASN A 174 -11.55 -1.53 -13.43
C ASN A 174 -12.60 -2.04 -12.42
N THR A 175 -12.49 -3.30 -12.01
CA THR A 175 -13.41 -3.91 -11.05
C THR A 175 -13.45 -3.15 -9.73
N TRP A 176 -12.32 -2.96 -9.04
CA TRP A 176 -12.38 -2.25 -7.75
C TRP A 176 -12.58 -0.74 -7.90
N ARG A 177 -12.21 -0.15 -9.03
CA ARG A 177 -12.46 1.29 -9.31
C ARG A 177 -13.93 1.60 -9.51
N THR A 178 -14.71 0.64 -10.00
CA THR A 178 -16.13 0.84 -10.34
C THR A 178 -17.11 0.19 -9.36
N GLN A 179 -16.72 -0.92 -8.72
CA GLN A 179 -17.60 -1.67 -7.82
C GLN A 179 -17.47 -1.25 -6.35
N ILE A 180 -16.30 -0.78 -5.89
CA ILE A 180 -16.14 -0.24 -4.53
C ILE A 180 -16.65 1.20 -4.53
N PRO A 181 -17.68 1.54 -3.72
CA PRO A 181 -18.19 2.90 -3.66
C PRO A 181 -17.09 3.89 -3.23
N PRO A 182 -16.97 5.04 -3.92
CA PRO A 182 -16.00 6.06 -3.54
C PRO A 182 -16.36 6.69 -2.19
N ARG A 183 -15.39 7.37 -1.58
CA ARG A 183 -15.51 8.01 -0.28
C ARG A 183 -15.30 9.53 -0.37
N PRO A 184 -15.92 10.30 0.54
CA PRO A 184 -15.69 11.75 0.64
C PRO A 184 -14.39 12.10 1.40
N VAL A 185 -13.60 11.11 1.81
CA VAL A 185 -12.38 11.27 2.60
C VAL A 185 -11.25 10.44 1.98
N ILE A 186 -10.05 11.02 1.97
CA ILE A 186 -8.81 10.41 1.49
C ILE A 186 -8.05 9.78 2.66
N GLY A 187 -7.58 8.55 2.48
CA GLY A 187 -6.68 7.87 3.40
C GLY A 187 -6.75 6.34 3.37
N ASN A 188 -5.89 5.76 4.20
CA ASN A 188 -5.93 4.36 4.60
C ASN A 188 -7.06 4.11 5.61
N LEU A 189 -7.44 2.84 5.71
CA LEU A 189 -8.52 2.34 6.53
C LEU A 189 -8.02 1.87 7.90
N GLY A 190 -8.82 2.14 8.91
CA GLY A 190 -8.74 1.52 10.23
C GLY A 190 -9.96 0.64 10.47
N LEU A 191 -9.83 -0.29 11.42
CA LEU A 191 -10.92 -1.13 11.91
C LEU A 191 -11.31 -0.69 13.32
N GLN A 192 -12.61 -0.49 13.53
CA GLN A 192 -13.18 -0.29 14.87
C GLN A 192 -14.36 -1.25 15.07
N PRO A 193 -14.67 -1.66 16.31
CA PRO A 193 -15.93 -2.36 16.60
C PRO A 193 -17.11 -1.51 16.12
N ALA A 194 -18.01 -2.08 15.32
CA ALA A 194 -19.15 -1.33 14.79
C ALA A 194 -20.11 -0.95 15.92
N GLY A 195 -20.56 0.31 15.92
CA GLY A 195 -21.79 0.67 16.63
C GLY A 195 -23.02 0.02 15.98
N HIS A 196 -24.11 -0.15 16.74
CA HIS A 196 -25.32 -0.90 16.34
C HIS A 196 -26.05 -0.43 15.05
N THR A 197 -25.57 0.58 14.32
CA THR A 197 -26.26 1.22 13.18
C THR A 197 -25.36 1.60 12.00
N SER A 198 -24.14 1.08 11.89
CA SER A 198 -23.22 1.46 10.80
C SER A 198 -23.57 0.78 9.46
N SER A 199 -23.83 1.57 8.41
CA SER A 199 -23.96 1.06 7.02
C SER A 199 -22.62 0.61 6.41
N ASN A 200 -21.51 0.87 7.12
CA ASN A 200 -20.15 0.47 6.76
C ASN A 200 -19.74 -0.86 7.42
N ASP A 201 -20.71 -1.60 7.94
CA ASP A 201 -20.46 -2.87 8.62
C ASP A 201 -19.77 -3.89 7.68
N LEU A 202 -18.62 -4.37 8.16
CA LEU A 202 -17.85 -5.50 7.67
C LEU A 202 -17.68 -6.50 8.82
N HIS A 203 -18.64 -7.41 8.98
CA HIS A 203 -18.61 -8.48 9.98
C HIS A 203 -18.64 -8.02 11.45
N GLY A 204 -19.38 -6.95 11.75
CA GLY A 204 -19.43 -6.29 13.06
C GLY A 204 -18.31 -5.26 13.27
N LEU A 205 -17.58 -4.89 12.21
CA LEU A 205 -16.53 -3.89 12.25
C LEU A 205 -16.87 -2.71 11.34
N GLU A 206 -16.67 -1.50 11.85
CA GLU A 206 -16.75 -0.28 11.07
C GLU A 206 -15.38 0.00 10.45
N ASN A 207 -15.37 0.22 9.13
CA ASN A 207 -14.18 0.72 8.45
C ASN A 207 -14.20 2.25 8.38
N MET A 208 -13.17 2.88 8.93
CA MET A 208 -13.01 4.33 8.89
C MET A 208 -11.76 4.70 8.12
N VAL A 209 -11.90 5.65 7.19
CA VAL A 209 -10.75 6.31 6.57
C VAL A 209 -10.14 7.22 7.64
N SER A 210 -8.99 6.84 8.18
CA SER A 210 -8.48 7.41 9.43
C SER A 210 -7.03 7.87 9.38
N GLY A 211 -6.37 7.79 8.22
CA GLY A 211 -4.95 8.15 8.21
C GLY A 211 -4.22 8.00 6.89
N LEU A 212 -2.91 8.23 6.96
CA LEU A 212 -1.96 7.97 5.88
C LEU A 212 -0.80 7.14 6.44
N LEU A 213 -0.69 5.88 6.02
CA LEU A 213 0.29 4.93 6.58
C LEU A 213 1.75 5.32 6.33
N LEU A 214 2.01 6.11 5.30
CA LEU A 214 3.35 6.56 4.91
C LEU A 214 3.78 7.87 5.60
N CYS A 215 2.86 8.50 6.34
CA CYS A 215 3.13 9.70 7.12
C CYS A 215 3.49 9.34 8.56
N GLY A 216 4.43 10.07 9.14
CA GLY A 216 4.79 9.96 10.56
C GLY A 216 3.72 10.55 11.48
N SER A 217 2.89 11.47 10.97
CA SER A 217 1.74 12.03 11.67
C SER A 217 0.41 11.70 11.00
N GLN A 218 -0.62 11.50 11.82
CA GLN A 218 -2.00 11.35 11.34
C GLN A 218 -2.63 12.73 11.10
N PRO A 219 -3.50 12.87 10.09
CA PRO A 219 -4.19 14.13 9.84
C PRO A 219 -5.15 14.44 11.01
N GLU A 220 -5.13 15.69 11.48
CA GLU A 220 -6.02 16.14 12.57
C GLU A 220 -7.50 16.13 12.19
N GLN A 221 -7.78 16.26 10.88
CA GLN A 221 -9.12 16.28 10.31
C GLN A 221 -9.17 15.39 9.07
N PRO A 222 -10.34 14.81 8.73
CA PRO A 222 -10.51 14.05 7.50
C PRO A 222 -10.11 14.87 6.27
N LEU A 223 -9.25 14.29 5.42
CA LEU A 223 -8.75 14.92 4.20
C LEU A 223 -9.83 14.84 3.11
N ARG A 224 -10.42 15.98 2.74
CA ARG A 224 -11.62 16.09 1.88
C ARG A 224 -11.37 16.76 0.53
N ASN A 225 -10.12 17.03 0.17
CA ASN A 225 -9.76 17.47 -1.17
C ASN A 225 -8.26 17.24 -1.45
N LEU A 226 -7.86 17.47 -2.71
CA LEU A 226 -6.46 17.36 -3.15
C LEU A 226 -5.54 18.30 -2.37
N TYR A 227 -5.94 19.55 -2.14
CA TYR A 227 -5.12 20.50 -1.40
C TYR A 227 -4.79 19.97 0.01
N GLN A 228 -5.80 19.59 0.79
CA GLN A 228 -5.62 19.04 2.14
C GLN A 228 -4.72 17.80 2.14
N TYR A 229 -4.88 16.93 1.15
CA TYR A 229 -4.04 15.73 1.00
C TYR A 229 -2.57 16.09 0.76
N TYR A 230 -2.27 16.95 -0.23
CA TYR A 230 -0.91 17.32 -0.56
C TYR A 230 -0.27 18.25 0.48
N ASP A 231 -1.05 19.10 1.13
CA ASP A 231 -0.64 19.92 2.27
C ASP A 231 -0.16 19.05 3.43
N HIS A 232 -0.94 18.02 3.80
CA HIS A 232 -0.55 17.07 4.84
C HIS A 232 0.73 16.30 4.48
N LEU A 233 0.81 15.78 3.24
CA LEU A 233 2.00 15.06 2.76
C LEU A 233 3.24 15.94 2.80
N LEU A 234 3.15 17.18 2.32
CA LEU A 234 4.27 18.10 2.27
C LEU A 234 4.72 18.50 3.68
N HIS A 235 3.77 18.79 4.58
CA HIS A 235 4.07 19.07 5.97
C HIS A 235 4.81 17.91 6.65
N ASP A 236 4.35 16.67 6.47
CA ASP A 236 5.02 15.46 7.01
C ASP A 236 6.47 15.34 6.51
N GLN A 237 6.71 15.57 5.21
CA GLN A 237 8.06 15.52 4.64
C GLN A 237 8.97 16.64 5.14
N ILE A 238 8.43 17.86 5.32
CA ILE A 238 9.17 18.98 5.92
C ILE A 238 9.58 18.65 7.35
N GLU A 239 8.67 18.07 8.14
CA GLU A 239 8.97 17.69 9.52
C GLU A 239 10.02 16.57 9.60
N LYS A 240 9.98 15.59 8.69
CA LYS A 240 11.03 14.58 8.56
C LYS A 240 12.38 15.20 8.19
N LEU A 241 12.41 16.08 7.19
CA LEU A 241 13.61 16.82 6.78
C LEU A 241 14.24 17.60 7.95
N LYS A 242 13.41 18.23 8.80
CA LYS A 242 13.86 18.97 9.99
C LYS A 242 14.43 18.07 11.08
N LYS A 243 13.78 16.94 11.37
CA LYS A 243 14.05 16.13 12.57
C LYS A 243 15.05 14.98 12.34
N ASN A 244 15.08 14.41 11.14
CA ASN A 244 15.89 13.22 10.88
C ASN A 244 17.32 13.61 10.46
N ASP A 245 18.31 13.12 11.19
CA ASP A 245 19.73 13.45 11.01
C ASP A 245 20.28 12.96 9.66
N VAL A 246 19.67 11.93 9.06
CA VAL A 246 20.07 11.45 7.73
C VAL A 246 19.97 12.55 6.65
N PHE A 247 19.11 13.55 6.87
CA PHE A 247 18.93 14.68 5.94
C PHE A 247 19.72 15.93 6.31
N ALA A 248 20.61 15.88 7.31
CA ALA A 248 21.37 17.05 7.76
C ALA A 248 22.17 17.72 6.64
N GLY A 249 22.70 16.96 5.68
CA GLY A 249 23.43 17.49 4.52
C GLY A 249 22.55 18.21 3.48
N MET A 250 21.27 17.83 3.39
CA MET A 250 20.33 18.42 2.43
C MET A 250 19.58 19.62 3.02
N ARG A 251 19.28 19.56 4.33
CA ARG A 251 18.43 20.52 5.05
C ARG A 251 18.80 21.99 4.81
N PRO A 252 20.06 22.46 4.97
CA PRO A 252 20.40 23.88 4.80
C PRO A 252 20.21 24.39 3.36
N MET A 253 20.15 23.50 2.37
CA MET A 253 20.09 23.87 0.97
C MET A 253 18.67 24.00 0.43
N ILE A 254 17.72 23.26 1.00
CA ILE A 254 16.36 23.17 0.45
C ILE A 254 15.26 23.58 1.44
N LEU A 255 15.51 23.54 2.76
CA LEU A 255 14.44 23.69 3.77
C LEU A 255 13.66 24.99 3.58
N ASP A 256 14.35 26.13 3.59
CA ASP A 256 13.70 27.45 3.45
C ASP A 256 12.87 27.55 2.16
N ARG A 257 13.37 26.96 1.07
CA ARG A 257 12.71 27.01 -0.24
C ARG A 257 11.47 26.11 -0.28
N VAL A 258 11.56 24.92 0.32
CA VAL A 258 10.42 24.00 0.46
C VAL A 258 9.34 24.61 1.36
N GLU A 259 9.72 25.25 2.47
CA GLU A 259 8.77 25.94 3.35
C GLU A 259 8.11 27.14 2.65
N GLN A 260 8.87 27.91 1.88
CA GLN A 260 8.31 29.00 1.08
C GLN A 260 7.34 28.47 0.01
N PHE A 261 7.70 27.38 -0.68
CA PHE A 261 6.80 26.72 -1.63
C PHE A 261 5.51 26.24 -0.95
N HIS A 262 5.62 25.62 0.23
CA HIS A 262 4.48 25.14 1.01
C HIS A 262 3.50 26.27 1.34
N VAL A 263 4.01 27.41 1.81
CA VAL A 263 3.16 28.53 2.24
C VAL A 263 2.65 29.37 1.06
N ARG A 264 3.46 29.57 0.02
CA ARG A 264 3.17 30.56 -1.04
C ARG A 264 2.60 29.95 -2.30
N ILE A 265 3.14 28.81 -2.75
CA ILE A 265 2.86 28.27 -4.07
C ILE A 265 1.81 27.16 -3.99
N LEU A 266 1.94 26.21 -3.05
CA LEU A 266 1.05 25.07 -2.91
C LEU A 266 -0.45 25.47 -2.87
N PRO A 267 -0.89 26.48 -2.08
CA PRO A 267 -2.31 26.87 -2.01
C PRO A 267 -2.86 27.46 -3.31
N HIS A 268 -1.99 27.80 -4.26
CA HIS A 268 -2.34 28.45 -5.51
C HIS A 268 -2.20 27.55 -6.73
N LEU A 269 -1.67 26.33 -6.57
CA LEU A 269 -1.57 25.37 -7.66
C LEU A 269 -2.95 25.02 -8.25
N ARG A 270 -3.10 25.24 -9.55
CA ARG A 270 -4.36 24.97 -10.28
C ARG A 270 -4.76 23.50 -10.21
N CYS A 271 -3.80 22.60 -10.27
CA CYS A 271 -4.05 21.15 -10.22
C CYS A 271 -4.67 20.66 -8.89
N LEU A 272 -4.61 21.47 -7.83
CA LEU A 272 -5.22 21.17 -6.52
C LEU A 272 -6.64 21.75 -6.39
N ARG A 273 -7.04 22.65 -7.30
CA ARG A 273 -8.39 23.21 -7.38
C ARG A 273 -9.25 22.26 -8.19
N GLY A 274 -9.81 21.23 -7.51
CA GLY A 274 -10.87 20.33 -7.98
C GLY A 274 -10.88 20.05 -9.50
N LEU A 275 -10.24 18.97 -9.92
CA LEU A 275 -10.18 18.56 -11.32
C LEU A 275 -11.57 18.17 -11.86
N ARG A 276 -12.27 19.11 -12.50
CA ARG A 276 -13.18 18.85 -13.61
C ARG A 276 -13.18 20.02 -14.59
N ASN A 277 -12.89 19.72 -15.86
CA ASN A 277 -12.89 20.69 -16.96
C ASN A 277 -14.29 21.25 -17.28
N ASP A 278 -15.35 20.72 -16.65
CA ASP A 278 -16.75 21.08 -16.90
C ASP A 278 -17.31 22.17 -15.97
N GLY A 279 -16.51 22.70 -15.03
CA GLY A 279 -16.94 23.75 -14.10
C GLY A 279 -17.95 23.29 -13.04
N THR A 280 -18.19 21.99 -12.90
CA THR A 280 -19.01 21.45 -11.80
C THR A 280 -18.20 21.37 -10.50
N GLU A 281 -18.84 21.63 -9.36
CA GLU A 281 -18.19 21.53 -8.04
C GLU A 281 -17.47 20.18 -7.88
N PRO A 282 -16.32 20.14 -7.16
CA PRO A 282 -15.61 18.89 -6.92
C PRO A 282 -16.59 17.85 -6.39
N ALA A 283 -16.71 16.74 -7.10
CA ALA A 283 -17.69 15.71 -6.82
C ALA A 283 -17.66 15.35 -5.33
N ARG A 284 -18.84 15.16 -4.72
CA ARG A 284 -19.03 14.74 -3.31
C ARG A 284 -18.28 13.43 -2.94
N ASN A 285 -17.62 12.80 -3.91
CA ASN A 285 -16.87 11.55 -3.86
C ASN A 285 -15.48 11.77 -4.47
N ILE A 286 -14.54 12.23 -3.65
CA ILE A 286 -13.19 12.68 -4.09
C ILE A 286 -12.15 11.55 -4.13
N ALA A 287 -12.44 10.43 -3.46
CA ALA A 287 -11.48 9.36 -3.22
C ALA A 287 -12.06 8.03 -3.66
N VAL A 288 -11.25 7.27 -4.38
CA VAL A 288 -11.59 5.99 -4.97
C VAL A 288 -10.68 4.92 -4.39
N PHE A 289 -11.13 3.67 -4.39
CA PHE A 289 -10.27 2.60 -3.92
C PHE A 289 -9.08 2.42 -4.88
N THR A 290 -7.88 2.42 -4.32
CA THR A 290 -6.61 2.23 -5.03
C THR A 290 -5.75 1.26 -4.23
N HIS A 291 -4.92 0.50 -4.93
CA HIS A 291 -4.01 -0.49 -4.36
C HIS A 291 -2.74 0.14 -3.81
N GLN A 292 -2.26 1.25 -4.41
CA GLN A 292 -1.02 1.98 -4.06
C GLN A 292 0.28 1.18 -4.20
N ASP A 293 0.21 -0.12 -4.50
CA ASP A 293 1.35 -0.96 -4.87
C ASP A 293 0.98 -1.95 -5.99
N PHE A 294 0.20 -1.52 -6.97
CA PHE A 294 -0.21 -2.36 -8.10
C PHE A 294 0.95 -2.58 -9.09
N ALA A 295 1.81 -3.56 -8.81
CA ALA A 295 2.96 -3.93 -9.62
C ALA A 295 2.90 -5.39 -10.08
N PRO A 296 3.61 -5.78 -11.17
CA PRO A 296 3.67 -7.16 -11.65
C PRO A 296 4.08 -8.17 -10.57
N ARG A 297 5.02 -7.80 -9.68
CA ARG A 297 5.44 -8.64 -8.54
C ARG A 297 4.30 -9.03 -7.58
N ASN A 298 3.21 -8.26 -7.58
CA ASN A 298 2.04 -8.45 -6.73
C ASN A 298 0.88 -9.11 -7.50
N ILE A 299 1.07 -9.47 -8.77
CA ILE A 299 0.09 -10.18 -9.59
C ILE A 299 0.59 -11.60 -9.79
N LEU A 300 -0.18 -12.60 -9.34
CA LEU A 300 0.13 -14.00 -9.56
C LEU A 300 -0.49 -14.49 -10.86
N VAL A 301 0.27 -15.30 -11.59
CA VAL A 301 -0.19 -15.99 -12.80
C VAL A 301 0.10 -17.48 -12.75
N THR A 302 -0.70 -18.23 -13.50
CA THR A 302 -0.39 -19.61 -13.88
C THR A 302 -0.42 -19.75 -15.39
N LYS A 303 0.25 -20.78 -15.91
CA LYS A 303 0.23 -21.11 -17.33
C LYS A 303 -0.74 -22.26 -17.57
N VAL A 304 -1.84 -21.98 -18.27
CA VAL A 304 -2.85 -22.98 -18.65
C VAL A 304 -2.88 -23.07 -20.17
N SER A 305 -2.63 -24.28 -20.71
CA SER A 305 -2.63 -24.52 -22.16
C SER A 305 -1.76 -23.55 -22.96
N GLY A 306 -0.60 -23.17 -22.40
CA GLY A 306 0.34 -22.26 -23.05
C GLY A 306 0.10 -20.77 -22.82
N LYS A 307 -1.05 -20.36 -22.25
CA LYS A 307 -1.42 -18.96 -21.98
C LYS A 307 -1.30 -18.62 -20.50
N LEU A 308 -0.94 -17.37 -20.21
CA LEU A 308 -0.91 -16.87 -18.83
C LEU A 308 -2.30 -16.44 -18.40
N SER A 309 -2.69 -16.83 -17.20
CA SER A 309 -3.95 -16.43 -16.57
C SER A 309 -3.65 -15.89 -15.18
N VAL A 310 -4.26 -14.75 -14.85
CA VAL A 310 -4.19 -14.18 -13.50
C VAL A 310 -4.87 -15.13 -12.52
N THR A 311 -4.19 -15.44 -11.43
CA THR A 311 -4.69 -16.30 -10.35
C THR A 311 -4.66 -15.61 -8.99
N GLY A 312 -4.06 -14.42 -8.89
CA GLY A 312 -4.02 -13.67 -7.64
C GLY A 312 -3.56 -12.23 -7.76
N VAL A 313 -3.98 -11.40 -6.82
CA VAL A 313 -3.43 -10.05 -6.55
C VAL A 313 -3.10 -9.97 -5.06
N LEU A 314 -1.90 -9.52 -4.72
CA LEU A 314 -1.33 -9.55 -3.36
C LEU A 314 -1.03 -8.15 -2.84
N ASP A 315 -0.71 -8.05 -1.54
CA ASP A 315 -0.14 -6.85 -0.89
C ASP A 315 -1.02 -5.58 -0.94
N PHE A 316 -2.26 -5.72 -0.48
CA PHE A 316 -3.20 -4.60 -0.25
C PHE A 316 -2.87 -3.75 1.00
N GLU A 317 -1.67 -3.87 1.55
CA GLU A 317 -1.29 -3.23 2.82
C GLU A 317 -1.18 -1.71 2.77
N PHE A 318 -0.99 -1.13 1.58
CA PHE A 318 -1.01 0.32 1.35
C PHE A 318 -2.25 0.80 0.62
N ALA A 319 -3.16 -0.12 0.28
CA ALA A 319 -4.40 0.21 -0.39
C ALA A 319 -5.27 1.11 0.49
N GLY A 320 -6.22 1.82 -0.14
CA GLY A 320 -7.11 2.74 0.56
C GLY A 320 -7.87 3.64 -0.41
N PHE A 321 -8.50 4.68 0.14
CA PHE A 321 -9.25 5.65 -0.64
C PHE A 321 -8.36 6.84 -0.96
N PHE A 322 -7.97 6.99 -2.22
CA PHE A 322 -7.05 8.05 -2.65
C PHE A 322 -7.60 8.79 -3.87
N PRO A 323 -7.05 9.96 -4.23
CA PRO A 323 -7.44 10.62 -5.46
C PRO A 323 -7.35 9.69 -6.67
N GLU A 324 -8.27 9.83 -7.62
CA GLU A 324 -8.33 8.94 -8.78
C GLU A 324 -7.07 8.93 -9.65
N THR A 325 -6.33 10.03 -9.63
CA THR A 325 -5.05 10.18 -10.33
C THR A 325 -3.93 9.37 -9.67
N LYS A 326 -4.08 8.99 -8.40
CA LYS A 326 -2.98 8.45 -7.60
C LYS A 326 -2.48 7.09 -8.10
N GLU A 327 -3.38 6.16 -8.41
CA GLU A 327 -2.99 4.83 -8.92
C GLU A 327 -2.18 4.97 -10.22
N TYR A 328 -2.60 5.85 -11.13
CA TYR A 328 -1.89 6.11 -12.37
C TYR A 328 -0.50 6.72 -12.13
N ILE A 329 -0.40 7.71 -11.24
CA ILE A 329 0.89 8.32 -10.87
C ILE A 329 1.83 7.27 -10.29
N VAL A 330 1.35 6.41 -9.40
CA VAL A 330 2.12 5.31 -8.81
C VAL A 330 2.61 4.35 -9.89
N CYS A 331 1.72 3.84 -10.74
CA CYS A 331 2.07 2.87 -11.78
C CYS A 331 3.01 3.46 -12.84
N MET A 332 2.78 4.70 -13.29
CA MET A 332 3.54 5.33 -14.36
C MET A 332 4.87 5.96 -13.91
N SER A 333 4.98 6.33 -12.62
CA SER A 333 6.15 7.04 -12.10
C SER A 333 6.91 6.21 -11.06
N ARG A 334 6.29 5.91 -9.91
CA ARG A 334 6.96 5.24 -8.78
C ARG A 334 7.34 3.80 -9.09
N GLN A 335 6.51 3.10 -9.85
CA GLN A 335 6.70 1.71 -10.26
C GLN A 335 7.16 1.59 -11.71
N LYS A 336 7.73 2.65 -12.27
CA LYS A 336 8.25 2.64 -13.65
C LYS A 336 9.31 1.56 -13.86
N SER A 337 10.09 1.22 -12.83
CA SER A 337 11.04 0.09 -12.91
C SER A 337 10.37 -1.27 -13.08
N ASP A 338 9.18 -1.43 -12.50
CA ASP A 338 8.43 -2.68 -12.54
C ASP A 338 7.63 -2.82 -13.84
N TRP A 339 6.92 -1.75 -14.20
CA TRP A 339 6.10 -1.71 -15.41
C TRP A 339 6.89 -1.39 -16.68
N GLY A 340 8.07 -0.80 -16.56
CA GLY A 340 8.84 -0.23 -17.68
C GLY A 340 8.08 0.94 -18.32
N GLY A 341 7.36 0.65 -19.41
CA GLY A 341 6.38 1.54 -20.04
C GLY A 341 5.05 0.84 -20.36
N LEU A 342 4.92 -0.44 -20.00
CA LEU A 342 3.83 -1.32 -20.43
C LEU A 342 2.49 -0.93 -19.83
N PHE A 343 2.50 -0.34 -18.63
CA PHE A 343 1.28 0.20 -18.04
C PHE A 343 0.67 1.28 -18.94
N ALA A 344 1.48 2.25 -19.38
CA ALA A 344 1.01 3.34 -20.23
C ALA A 344 0.70 2.87 -21.66
N SER A 345 1.49 1.97 -22.23
CA SER A 345 1.33 1.53 -23.62
C SER A 345 0.27 0.45 -23.83
N ASN A 346 0.00 -0.40 -22.83
CA ASN A 346 -0.83 -1.60 -23.00
C ASN A 346 -2.04 -1.62 -22.06
N ILE A 347 -1.87 -1.29 -20.78
CA ILE A 347 -2.94 -1.39 -19.78
C ILE A 347 -3.87 -0.18 -19.85
N LEU A 348 -3.30 1.04 -19.90
CA LEU A 348 -4.07 2.27 -19.91
C LEU A 348 -5.05 2.40 -21.10
N PRO A 349 -4.69 2.01 -22.35
CA PRO A 349 -5.65 1.98 -23.45
C PRO A 349 -6.86 1.09 -23.17
N VAL A 350 -6.65 -0.10 -22.60
CA VAL A 350 -7.74 -1.03 -22.27
C VAL A 350 -8.63 -0.46 -21.15
N LEU A 351 -8.05 0.19 -20.13
CA LEU A 351 -8.84 0.88 -19.10
C LEU A 351 -9.69 2.01 -19.71
N THR A 352 -9.14 2.73 -20.69
CA THR A 352 -9.85 3.79 -21.42
C THR A 352 -11.02 3.22 -22.21
N GLU A 353 -10.83 2.10 -22.92
CA GLU A 353 -11.91 1.37 -23.61
C GLU A 353 -13.02 0.92 -22.65
N GLN A 354 -12.67 0.63 -21.40
CA GLN A 354 -13.60 0.23 -20.34
C GLN A 354 -14.31 1.42 -19.67
N GLY A 355 -14.02 2.66 -20.11
CA GLY A 355 -14.66 3.88 -19.62
C GLY A 355 -14.01 4.47 -18.38
N LEU A 356 -12.82 4.01 -17.97
CA LEU A 356 -12.05 4.69 -16.94
C LEU A 356 -11.31 5.91 -17.51
N PRO A 357 -11.19 7.01 -16.74
CA PRO A 357 -10.48 8.20 -17.20
C PRO A 357 -9.02 7.90 -17.55
N ASN A 358 -8.60 8.40 -18.71
CA ASN A 358 -7.22 8.39 -19.18
C ASN A 358 -6.50 9.68 -18.77
N PRO A 359 -5.46 9.60 -17.90
CA PRO A 359 -4.60 10.73 -17.51
C PRO A 359 -4.12 11.63 -18.64
N SER A 360 -3.88 11.09 -19.83
CA SER A 360 -3.31 11.81 -20.96
C SER A 360 -4.34 12.53 -21.83
N HIS A 361 -5.64 12.19 -21.71
CA HIS A 361 -6.70 12.70 -22.56
C HIS A 361 -7.87 13.32 -21.79
N ASP A 362 -8.31 12.68 -20.71
CA ASP A 362 -9.53 13.04 -19.99
C ASP A 362 -9.28 14.03 -18.85
N PHE A 363 -8.04 14.11 -18.38
CA PHE A 363 -7.61 15.14 -17.45
C PHE A 363 -7.02 16.32 -18.24
N ASP A 364 -7.09 17.52 -17.68
CA ASP A 364 -6.20 18.60 -18.13
C ASP A 364 -4.75 18.10 -17.98
N THR A 365 -4.11 17.80 -19.12
CA THR A 365 -2.77 17.21 -19.19
C THR A 365 -1.77 18.03 -18.39
N SER A 366 -1.90 19.36 -18.42
CA SER A 366 -1.06 20.28 -17.63
C SER A 366 -1.25 20.05 -16.13
N ASN A 367 -2.49 19.83 -15.68
CA ASN A 367 -2.77 19.55 -14.28
C ASN A 367 -2.28 18.16 -13.85
N PHE A 368 -2.46 17.12 -14.69
CA PHE A 368 -1.98 15.78 -14.36
C PHE A 368 -0.44 15.74 -14.26
N ASP A 369 0.26 16.38 -15.20
CA ASP A 369 1.72 16.51 -15.12
C ASP A 369 2.17 17.33 -13.91
N SER A 370 1.42 18.37 -13.55
CA SER A 370 1.68 19.14 -12.32
C SER A 370 1.50 18.30 -11.06
N LEU A 371 0.47 17.45 -10.99
CA LEU A 371 0.29 16.50 -9.89
C LEU A 371 1.45 15.49 -9.83
N ARG A 372 1.86 14.92 -10.97
CA ARG A 372 2.98 13.97 -11.04
C ARG A 372 4.29 14.60 -10.55
N ARG A 373 4.55 15.87 -10.94
CA ARG A 373 5.70 16.64 -10.45
C ARG A 373 5.60 16.93 -8.96
N LEU A 374 4.43 17.26 -8.45
CA LEU A 374 4.20 17.49 -7.01
C LEU A 374 4.44 16.21 -6.20
N ASP A 375 3.95 15.07 -6.67
CA ASP A 375 4.19 13.75 -6.07
C ASP A 375 5.69 13.42 -5.99
N ASN A 376 6.42 13.67 -7.10
CA ASN A 376 7.87 13.46 -7.16
C ASN A 376 8.66 14.43 -6.28
N LEU A 377 8.21 15.69 -6.19
CA LEU A 377 8.79 16.68 -5.29
C LEU A 377 8.68 16.20 -3.83
N ILE A 378 7.48 15.80 -3.42
CA ILE A 378 7.21 15.31 -2.05
C ILE A 378 8.06 14.10 -1.71
N ASP A 379 8.11 13.09 -2.59
CA ASP A 379 8.94 11.89 -2.38
C ASP A 379 10.44 12.20 -2.30
N SER A 380 10.87 13.33 -2.87
CA SER A 380 12.29 13.73 -2.92
C SER A 380 12.72 14.60 -1.73
N ILE A 381 11.78 15.14 -0.93
CA ILE A 381 12.10 16.03 0.21
C ILE A 381 12.67 15.25 1.39
N ALA A 382 12.09 14.11 1.74
CA ALA A 382 12.62 13.20 2.75
C ALA A 382 12.41 11.74 2.29
N PRO A 383 13.20 11.28 1.30
CA PRO A 383 13.01 9.96 0.70
C PRO A 383 13.16 8.84 1.74
N TRP A 384 12.16 7.97 1.82
CA TRP A 384 12.12 6.88 2.79
C TRP A 384 13.30 5.90 2.65
N GLN A 385 13.87 5.76 1.44
CA GLN A 385 15.01 4.89 1.17
C GLN A 385 16.29 5.36 1.87
N LEU A 386 16.38 6.66 2.18
CA LEU A 386 17.50 7.21 2.94
C LEU A 386 17.30 6.94 4.43
N GLU A 387 16.07 7.07 4.93
CA GLU A 387 15.72 6.74 6.31
C GLU A 387 15.92 5.27 6.64
N SER A 388 15.75 4.40 5.64
CA SER A 388 15.94 2.97 5.83
C SER A 388 17.38 2.54 5.98
N GLY A 389 18.36 3.45 5.88
CA GLY A 389 19.79 3.23 6.12
C GLY A 389 20.48 2.23 5.19
N HIS A 390 19.88 1.88 4.05
CA HIS A 390 20.46 0.87 3.12
C HIS A 390 21.69 1.35 2.39
N MET A 391 21.87 2.66 2.38
CA MET A 391 22.95 3.34 1.69
C MET A 391 23.90 3.85 2.77
N GLU A 392 25.18 3.62 2.56
CA GLU A 392 26.26 4.10 3.42
C GLU A 392 27.36 4.71 2.54
N GLY A 393 28.14 5.63 3.10
CA GLY A 393 29.25 6.28 2.40
C GLY A 393 28.82 6.91 1.06
N ASP A 394 29.62 6.68 0.02
CA ASP A 394 29.43 7.28 -1.31
C ASP A 394 28.04 7.03 -1.92
N ASP A 395 27.40 5.90 -1.64
CA ASP A 395 26.07 5.59 -2.18
C ASP A 395 24.99 6.42 -1.49
N LEU A 396 25.15 6.66 -0.18
CA LEU A 396 24.27 7.56 0.57
C LEU A 396 24.43 8.99 0.09
N ASP A 397 25.67 9.45 -0.07
CA ASP A 397 25.96 10.81 -0.53
C ASP A 397 25.41 11.07 -1.94
N LYS A 398 25.57 10.11 -2.88
CA LYS A 398 24.97 10.19 -4.22
C LYS A 398 23.45 10.24 -4.18
N ALA A 399 22.83 9.46 -3.32
CA ALA A 399 21.37 9.42 -3.22
C ALA A 399 20.80 10.71 -2.59
N ILE A 400 21.48 11.26 -1.58
CA ILE A 400 21.19 12.59 -1.03
C ILE A 400 21.32 13.66 -2.12
N GLU A 401 22.42 13.65 -2.89
CA GLU A 401 22.64 14.61 -3.97
C GLU A 401 21.59 14.51 -5.07
N GLY A 402 21.20 13.28 -5.42
CA GLY A 402 20.15 12.99 -6.39
C GLY A 402 18.79 13.54 -5.94
N ALA A 403 18.38 13.23 -4.70
CA ALA A 403 17.13 13.74 -4.12
C ALA A 403 17.11 15.27 -4.08
N LYS A 404 18.19 15.88 -3.59
CA LYS A 404 18.37 17.34 -3.54
C LYS A 404 18.22 17.98 -4.93
N SER A 405 18.88 17.40 -5.93
CA SER A 405 18.83 17.91 -7.32
C SER A 405 17.41 17.88 -7.88
N VAL A 406 16.64 16.84 -7.57
CA VAL A 406 15.23 16.74 -7.96
C VAL A 406 14.39 17.82 -7.28
N VAL A 407 14.56 18.03 -5.98
CA VAL A 407 13.84 19.08 -5.23
C VAL A 407 14.13 20.46 -5.81
N ILE A 408 15.41 20.82 -5.98
CA ILE A 408 15.81 22.14 -6.48
C ILE A 408 15.23 22.41 -7.87
N ARG A 409 15.26 21.40 -8.75
CA ARG A 409 14.72 21.51 -10.11
C ARG A 409 13.20 21.71 -10.09
N LEU A 410 12.47 20.83 -9.39
CA LEU A 410 11.00 20.88 -9.37
C LEU A 410 10.46 22.15 -8.71
N LEU A 411 11.09 22.62 -7.63
CA LEU A 411 10.74 23.92 -7.03
C LEU A 411 10.94 25.06 -8.04
N GLY A 412 12.03 25.04 -8.82
CA GLY A 412 12.28 26.04 -9.86
C GLY A 412 11.20 26.04 -10.94
N GLU A 413 10.77 24.86 -11.40
CA GLU A 413 9.71 24.72 -12.38
C GLU A 413 8.39 25.34 -11.87
N PHE A 414 8.00 25.08 -10.62
CA PHE A 414 6.77 25.66 -10.04
C PHE A 414 6.87 27.17 -9.80
N GLU A 415 8.03 27.67 -9.39
CA GLU A 415 8.28 29.11 -9.22
C GLU A 415 8.23 29.86 -10.56
N ASP A 416 8.74 29.25 -11.64
CA ASP A 416 8.67 29.81 -12.99
C ASP A 416 7.23 29.89 -13.51
N GLU A 417 6.43 28.86 -13.25
CA GLU A 417 4.99 28.84 -13.57
C GLU A 417 4.21 29.91 -12.81
N GLU A 418 4.50 30.10 -11.52
CA GLU A 418 3.88 31.15 -10.71
C GLU A 418 4.20 32.54 -11.29
N ARG A 419 5.46 32.80 -11.65
CA ARG A 419 5.89 34.08 -12.24
C ARG A 419 5.17 34.39 -13.55
N GLN A 420 5.03 33.40 -14.44
CA GLN A 420 4.37 33.56 -15.73
C GLN A 420 2.87 33.88 -15.61
N HIS A 421 2.23 33.54 -14.49
CA HIS A 421 0.82 33.84 -14.25
C HIS A 421 0.57 35.22 -13.62
N HIS A 422 1.61 35.90 -13.15
CA HIS A 422 1.55 37.25 -12.57
C HIS A 422 2.05 38.37 -13.48
N THR A 423 2.61 38.02 -14.65
CA THR A 423 2.89 38.92 -15.79
C THR A 423 1.79 38.84 -16.82
#